data_AF-Q2CFV1-F1
#
_entry.id   AF-Q2CFV1-F1
#
_cell.length_a   1.000
_cell.length_b   1.000
_cell.length_c   1.000
_cell.angle_alpha   90.00
_cell.angle_beta   90.00
_cell.angle_gamma   90.00
#
_symmetry.space_group_name_H-M   'P 1'
#
loop_
_entity.id
_entity.type
_entity.pdbx_description
1 polymer ?
#
loop_
_entity_poly.entity_id
_entity_poly.type
_entity_poly.pdbx_seq_one_letter_code
_entity_poly.pdbx_strand_id
1 'polypeptide(L)'
;MFQPDPIILAFLPVKQGLFLLALLPLALLRGIVARRAARTAALVALALAVLGLLARYLPELLNVYGGPLVRAAGAWRNLLGGMGMNLLAALPLLASAVLPGRRWWAIDAVHVLLLAGLLGLWAYSLWG
;
A
#
# COMPACT_ATOMS: atom_id res chain seq x y z
N MET A 1 -27.63 -14.88 14.12
CA MET A 1 -26.37 -15.23 13.44
C MET A 1 -25.69 -13.92 13.08
N PHE A 2 -24.49 -13.64 13.61
CA PHE A 2 -23.72 -12.45 13.24
C PHE A 2 -23.15 -12.66 11.83
N GLN A 3 -23.86 -12.22 10.79
CA GLN A 3 -23.27 -12.12 9.46
C GLN A 3 -22.36 -10.88 9.45
N PRO A 4 -21.04 -11.04 9.21
CA PRO A 4 -20.17 -9.89 9.06
C PRO A 4 -20.62 -9.08 7.85
N ASP A 5 -20.66 -7.75 7.99
CA ASP A 5 -21.00 -6.84 6.91
C ASP A 5 -20.13 -7.17 5.68
N PRO A 6 -20.73 -7.44 4.50
CA PRO A 6 -20.00 -7.73 3.27
C PRO A 6 -18.92 -6.69 2.93
N ILE A 7 -19.12 -5.43 3.32
CA ILE A 7 -18.18 -4.33 3.07
C ILE A 7 -16.92 -4.51 3.93
N ILE A 8 -17.06 -4.94 5.18
CA ILE A 8 -15.93 -5.22 6.07
C ILE A 8 -15.15 -6.44 5.56
N LEU A 9 -15.84 -7.46 5.04
CA LEU A 9 -15.21 -8.62 4.43
C LEU A 9 -14.39 -8.26 3.19
N ALA A 10 -14.88 -7.33 2.36
CA ALA A 10 -14.14 -6.82 1.20
C ALA A 10 -12.95 -5.92 1.60
N PHE A 11 -13.09 -5.14 2.67
CA PHE A 11 -12.02 -4.25 3.16
C PHE A 11 -10.79 -5.01 3.66
N LEU A 12 -10.98 -6.17 4.31
CA LEU A 12 -9.88 -6.97 4.84
C LEU A 12 -8.81 -7.29 3.79
N PRO A 13 -9.07 -8.02 2.70
CA PRO A 13 -8.03 -8.37 1.72
C PRO A 13 -7.41 -7.14 1.05
N VAL A 14 -8.18 -6.06 0.88
CA VAL A 14 -7.71 -4.77 0.34
C VAL A 14 -6.65 -4.15 1.24
N LYS A 15 -6.98 -3.94 2.51
CA LYS A 15 -6.07 -3.44 3.54
C LYS A 15 -4.87 -4.37 3.73
N GLN A 16 -5.10 -5.66 3.61
CA GLN A 16 -4.13 -6.67 3.99
C GLN A 16 -3.01 -6.87 2.98
N GLY A 17 -3.30 -6.78 1.67
CA GLY A 17 -2.26 -6.98 0.67
C GLY A 17 -2.63 -6.55 -0.74
N LEU A 18 -3.91 -6.59 -1.13
CA LEU A 18 -4.30 -6.25 -2.50
C LEU A 18 -3.95 -4.80 -2.87
N PHE A 19 -4.05 -3.87 -1.92
CA PHE A 19 -3.66 -2.48 -2.18
C PHE A 19 -2.17 -2.35 -2.52
N LEU A 20 -1.29 -2.95 -1.72
CA LEU A 20 0.16 -2.93 -2.01
C LEU A 20 0.49 -3.67 -3.30
N LEU A 21 -0.18 -4.78 -3.59
CA LEU A 21 -0.04 -5.52 -4.85
C LEU A 21 -0.47 -4.69 -6.06
N ALA A 22 -1.53 -3.90 -5.95
CA ALA A 22 -1.97 -2.99 -7.01
C ALA A 22 -1.06 -1.75 -7.14
N LEU A 23 -0.52 -1.26 -6.03
CA LEU A 23 0.38 -0.10 -6.00
C LEU A 23 1.77 -0.44 -6.58
N LEU A 24 2.25 -1.67 -6.39
CA LEU A 24 3.56 -2.13 -6.85
C LEU A 24 3.80 -1.94 -8.36
N PRO A 25 2.95 -2.42 -9.28
CA PRO A 25 3.14 -2.20 -10.71
C PRO A 25 3.02 -0.72 -11.09
N LEU A 26 2.17 0.05 -10.42
CA LEU A 26 2.04 1.50 -10.67
C LEU A 26 3.34 2.24 -10.30
N ALA A 27 3.90 1.93 -9.13
CA ALA A 27 5.16 2.50 -8.67
C ALA A 27 6.34 2.07 -9.57
N LEU A 28 6.36 0.82 -10.01
CA LEU A 28 7.36 0.30 -10.94
C LEU A 28 7.28 1.00 -12.31
N LEU A 29 6.09 1.03 -12.92
CA LEU A 29 5.85 1.71 -14.20
C LEU A 29 6.26 3.18 -14.12
N ARG A 30 5.87 3.88 -13.05
CA ARG A 30 6.26 5.28 -12.84
C ARG A 30 7.76 5.43 -12.62
N GLY A 31 8.42 4.51 -11.92
CA GLY A 31 9.87 4.49 -11.75
C GLY A 31 10.65 4.26 -13.06
N ILE A 32 10.06 3.59 -14.04
CA ILE A 32 10.65 3.37 -15.38
C ILE A 32 10.40 4.59 -16.29
N VAL A 33 9.19 5.13 -16.28
CA VAL A 33 8.76 6.20 -17.22
C VAL A 33 9.18 7.61 -16.75
N ALA A 34 9.16 7.87 -15.45
CA ALA A 34 9.48 9.19 -14.89
C ALA A 34 10.98 9.50 -14.92
N ARG A 35 11.32 10.79 -14.84
CA ARG A 35 12.71 11.27 -14.77
C ARG A 35 12.95 12.04 -13.47
N ARG A 36 14.20 12.06 -13.00
CA ARG A 36 14.68 12.87 -11.86
C ARG A 36 13.91 12.61 -10.56
N ALA A 37 13.41 13.66 -9.91
CA ALA A 37 12.77 13.60 -8.59
C ALA A 37 11.47 12.77 -8.59
N ALA A 38 10.71 12.78 -9.67
CA ALA A 38 9.52 11.92 -9.78
C ALA A 38 9.89 10.42 -9.79
N ARG A 39 11.06 10.07 -10.34
CA ARG A 39 11.58 8.69 -10.31
C ARG A 39 11.99 8.28 -8.91
N THR A 40 12.70 9.13 -8.17
CA THR A 40 13.12 8.79 -6.79
C THR A 40 11.90 8.61 -5.88
N ALA A 41 10.90 9.47 -5.98
CA ALA A 41 9.65 9.33 -5.23
C ALA A 41 8.91 8.02 -5.57
N ALA A 42 8.83 7.65 -6.85
CA ALA A 42 8.25 6.37 -7.28
C ALA A 42 9.05 5.16 -6.79
N LEU A 43 10.39 5.24 -6.77
CA LEU A 43 11.24 4.18 -6.23
C LEU A 43 11.11 4.03 -4.72
N VAL A 44 10.90 5.12 -3.97
CA VAL A 44 10.60 5.07 -2.54
C VAL A 44 9.25 4.40 -2.31
N ALA A 45 8.21 4.76 -3.07
CA ALA A 45 6.91 4.08 -3.00
C ALA A 45 7.05 2.57 -3.29
N LEU A 46 7.82 2.21 -4.32
CA LEU A 46 8.08 0.83 -4.69
C LEU A 46 8.80 0.08 -3.55
N ALA A 47 9.84 0.67 -2.97
CA ALA A 47 10.57 0.09 -1.85
C ALA A 47 9.67 -0.14 -0.63
N LEU A 48 8.81 0.83 -0.29
CA LEU A 48 7.85 0.71 0.82
C LEU A 48 6.78 -0.35 0.54
N ALA A 49 6.30 -0.46 -0.69
CA ALA A 49 5.37 -1.51 -1.10
C ALA A 49 6.00 -2.90 -0.98
N VAL A 50 7.24 -3.07 -1.46
CA VAL A 50 8.01 -4.32 -1.33
C VAL A 50 8.24 -4.66 0.15
N LEU A 51 8.73 -3.71 0.94
CA LEU A 51 8.93 -3.91 2.38
C LEU A 51 7.62 -4.31 3.07
N GLY A 52 6.51 -3.71 2.65
CA GLY A 52 5.20 -4.03 3.17
C GLY A 52 4.77 -5.47 2.85
N LEU A 53 4.95 -5.90 1.61
CA LEU A 53 4.67 -7.27 1.17
C LEU A 53 5.62 -8.28 1.84
N LEU A 54 6.90 -7.95 2.01
CA LEU A 54 7.84 -8.80 2.73
C LEU A 54 7.43 -8.94 4.19
N ALA A 55 7.10 -7.86 4.89
CA ALA A 55 6.62 -7.96 6.27
C ALA A 55 5.37 -8.84 6.39
N ARG A 56 4.51 -8.84 5.35
CA ARG A 56 3.30 -9.65 5.26
C ARG A 56 3.59 -11.14 5.06
N TYR A 57 4.32 -11.47 4.00
CA TYR A 57 4.41 -12.84 3.48
C TYR A 57 5.72 -13.54 3.83
N LEU A 58 6.80 -12.81 4.14
CA LEU A 58 8.11 -13.39 4.40
C LEU A 58 8.16 -14.29 5.66
N PRO A 59 7.54 -13.92 6.81
CA PRO A 59 7.55 -14.80 7.99
C PRO A 59 6.87 -16.16 7.71
N GLU A 60 5.76 -16.13 6.97
CA GLU A 60 5.00 -17.31 6.56
C GLU A 60 5.82 -18.16 5.57
N LEU A 61 6.49 -17.53 4.61
CA LEU A 61 7.34 -18.20 3.63
C LEU A 61 8.56 -18.90 4.25
N LEU A 62 9.14 -18.30 5.29
CA LEU A 62 10.29 -18.86 6.01
C LEU A 62 9.89 -19.81 7.14
N ASN A 63 8.59 -20.01 7.39
CA ASN A 63 8.06 -20.78 8.51
C ASN A 63 8.57 -20.29 9.88
N VAL A 64 8.83 -18.97 10.00
CA VAL A 64 9.34 -18.32 11.21
C VAL A 64 8.22 -17.53 11.87
N TYR A 65 7.75 -18.00 13.03
CA TYR A 65 6.64 -17.40 13.76
C TYR A 65 7.06 -16.60 15.00
N GLY A 66 8.36 -16.55 15.31
CA GLY A 66 8.89 -15.90 16.51
C GLY A 66 10.19 -15.14 16.28
N GLY A 67 10.57 -14.34 17.26
CA GLY A 67 11.82 -13.56 17.26
C GLY A 67 11.65 -12.07 16.95
N PRO A 68 12.75 -11.30 17.01
CA PRO A 68 12.73 -9.85 16.87
C PRO A 68 12.23 -9.40 15.49
N LEU A 69 12.55 -10.17 14.44
CA LEU A 69 12.11 -9.88 13.06
C LEU A 69 10.59 -9.99 12.91
N VAL A 70 9.97 -11.04 13.45
CA VAL A 70 8.52 -11.23 13.41
C VAL A 70 7.80 -10.15 14.21
N ARG A 71 8.37 -9.74 15.35
CA ARG A 71 7.84 -8.62 16.14
C ARG A 71 7.91 -7.30 15.39
N ALA A 72 9.04 -7.00 14.73
CA ALA A 72 9.18 -5.80 13.91
C ALA A 72 8.23 -5.80 12.72
N ALA A 73 8.10 -6.94 12.02
CA ALA A 73 7.14 -7.12 10.94
C ALA A 73 5.69 -6.96 11.44
N GLY A 74 5.37 -7.48 12.62
CA GLY A 74 4.07 -7.31 13.27
C GLY A 74 3.77 -5.85 13.63
N ALA A 75 4.75 -5.13 14.19
CA ALA A 75 4.61 -3.71 14.49
C ALA A 75 4.37 -2.88 13.21
N TRP A 76 5.11 -3.19 12.14
CA TRP A 76 4.91 -2.57 10.83
C TRP A 76 3.52 -2.89 10.25
N ARG A 77 3.10 -4.17 10.31
CA ARG A 77 1.78 -4.65 9.89
C ARG A 77 0.60 -4.02 10.62
N ASN A 78 0.80 -3.64 11.88
CA ASN A 78 -0.23 -3.08 12.73
C ASN A 78 -0.15 -1.55 12.84
N LEU A 79 0.80 -0.91 12.14
CA LEU A 79 0.95 0.54 12.15
C LEU A 79 -0.36 1.23 11.71
N LEU A 80 -0.82 2.21 12.49
CA LEU A 80 -2.12 2.89 12.29
C LEU A 80 -3.28 1.89 12.11
N GLY A 81 -3.35 0.88 12.98
CA GLY A 81 -4.36 -0.17 12.89
C GLY A 81 -4.23 -1.04 11.63
N GLY A 82 -3.06 -1.07 11.00
CA GLY A 82 -2.77 -1.80 9.76
C GLY A 82 -3.02 -1.05 8.46
N MET A 83 -3.23 0.27 8.53
CA MET A 83 -3.32 1.15 7.36
C MET A 83 -1.99 1.86 7.05
N GLY A 84 -1.09 1.94 8.03
CA GLY A 84 0.13 2.74 7.94
C GLY A 84 1.01 2.36 6.76
N MET A 85 1.18 1.06 6.48
CA MET A 85 2.00 0.60 5.35
C MET A 85 1.44 1.05 4.00
N ASN A 86 0.12 0.92 3.82
CA ASN A 86 -0.58 1.31 2.59
C ASN A 86 -0.44 2.81 2.35
N LEU A 87 -0.68 3.62 3.39
CA LEU A 87 -0.59 5.07 3.32
C LEU A 87 0.85 5.54 3.10
N LEU A 88 1.81 4.97 3.82
CA LEU A 88 3.24 5.32 3.67
C LEU A 88 3.76 4.95 2.28
N ALA A 89 3.30 3.87 1.66
CA ALA A 89 3.67 3.54 0.28
C ALA A 89 2.96 4.44 -0.75
N ALA A 90 1.71 4.84 -0.49
CA ALA A 90 0.95 5.72 -1.38
C ALA A 90 1.47 7.16 -1.40
N LEU A 91 1.91 7.70 -0.26
CA LEU A 91 2.33 9.10 -0.15
C LEU A 91 3.47 9.51 -1.11
N PRO A 92 4.59 8.77 -1.22
CA PRO A 92 5.64 9.08 -2.19
C PRO A 92 5.17 8.95 -3.64
N LEU A 93 4.27 8.01 -3.93
CA LEU A 93 3.71 7.86 -5.28
C LEU A 93 2.81 9.06 -5.64
N LEU A 94 2.02 9.56 -4.69
CA LEU A 94 1.26 10.81 -4.81
C LEU A 94 2.18 12.01 -5.00
N ALA A 95 3.24 12.11 -4.20
CA ALA A 95 4.24 13.19 -4.33
C ALA A 95 4.90 13.17 -5.73
N SER A 96 5.13 11.98 -6.30
CA SER A 96 5.64 11.83 -7.65
C SER A 96 4.71 12.39 -8.74
N ALA A 97 3.41 12.56 -8.45
CA ALA A 97 2.43 13.17 -9.35
C ALA A 97 2.61 14.68 -9.51
N VAL A 98 3.04 15.36 -8.43
CA VAL A 98 3.19 16.82 -8.38
C VAL A 98 4.58 17.26 -8.85
N LEU A 99 5.59 16.39 -8.72
CA LEU A 99 6.97 16.70 -9.10
C LEU A 99 7.14 16.87 -10.63
N PRO A 100 8.05 17.76 -11.07
CA PRO A 100 8.28 18.02 -12.49
C PRO A 100 8.83 16.78 -13.21
N GLY A 101 8.16 16.39 -14.30
CA GLY A 101 8.45 15.18 -15.07
C GLY A 101 7.39 14.89 -16.15
N ARG A 102 7.54 13.78 -16.87
CA ARG A 102 6.57 13.33 -17.87
C ARG A 102 5.28 12.90 -17.18
N ARG A 103 4.20 13.66 -17.40
CA ARG A 103 2.90 13.45 -16.74
C ARG A 103 2.13 12.32 -17.42
N TRP A 104 2.01 11.18 -16.75
CA TRP A 104 1.13 10.08 -17.15
C TRP A 104 -0.12 10.11 -16.28
N TRP A 105 -1.11 10.88 -16.74
CA TRP A 105 -2.36 11.12 -16.03
C TRP A 105 -3.11 9.81 -15.68
N ALA A 106 -2.99 8.77 -16.50
CA ALA A 106 -3.61 7.49 -16.24
C ALA A 106 -3.08 6.81 -14.97
N ILE A 107 -1.76 6.84 -14.72
CA ILE A 107 -1.16 6.27 -13.50
C ILE A 107 -1.66 7.04 -12.27
N ASP A 108 -1.71 8.37 -12.37
CA ASP A 108 -2.17 9.24 -11.29
C ASP A 108 -3.66 9.02 -11.00
N ALA A 109 -4.50 8.91 -12.04
CA ALA A 109 -5.93 8.65 -11.91
C ALA A 109 -6.20 7.29 -11.27
N VAL A 110 -5.52 6.22 -11.72
CA VAL A 110 -5.67 4.88 -11.14
C VAL A 110 -5.19 4.87 -9.69
N HIS A 111 -4.07 5.52 -9.38
CA HIS A 111 -3.57 5.61 -8.01
C HIS A 111 -4.54 6.36 -7.08
N VAL A 112 -5.07 7.50 -7.53
CA VAL A 112 -6.07 8.27 -6.76
C VAL A 112 -7.34 7.45 -6.55
N LEU A 113 -7.81 6.71 -7.56
CA LEU A 113 -8.99 5.86 -7.44
C LEU A 113 -8.77 4.71 -6.44
N LEU A 114 -7.61 4.05 -6.48
CA LEU A 114 -7.24 3.04 -5.49
C LEU A 114 -7.19 3.61 -4.07
N LEU A 115 -6.57 4.78 -3.90
CA LEU A 115 -6.44 5.43 -2.61
C LEU A 115 -7.82 5.89 -2.08
N ALA A 116 -8.67 6.44 -2.94
CA ALA A 116 -10.03 6.82 -2.60
C ALA A 116 -10.87 5.60 -2.19
N GLY A 117 -10.75 4.48 -2.91
CA GLY A 117 -11.40 3.23 -2.54
C GLY A 117 -10.93 2.70 -1.18
N LEU A 118 -9.61 2.70 -0.93
CA LEU A 118 -9.04 2.29 0.35
C LEU A 118 -9.53 3.18 1.50
N LEU A 119 -9.48 4.51 1.32
CA LEU A 119 -9.92 5.48 2.33
C LEU A 119 -11.43 5.44 2.55
N GLY A 120 -12.23 5.23 1.51
CA GLY A 120 -13.68 5.09 1.60
C GLY A 120 -14.08 3.85 2.40
N LEU A 121 -13.45 2.70 2.11
CA LEU A 121 -13.66 1.47 2.89
C LEU A 121 -13.18 1.64 4.34
N TRP A 122 -12.07 2.36 4.54
CA TRP A 122 -11.56 2.64 5.88
C TRP A 122 -12.51 3.51 6.69
N ALA A 123 -12.98 4.60 6.09
CA ALA A 123 -13.96 5.48 6.70
C ALA A 123 -15.18 4.65 7.08
N TYR A 124 -15.76 3.87 6.16
CA TYR A 124 -16.90 3.01 6.47
C TYR A 124 -16.63 2.09 7.67
N SER A 125 -15.46 1.45 7.75
CA SER A 125 -15.09 0.57 8.87
C SER A 125 -14.95 1.26 10.23
N LEU A 126 -14.89 2.59 10.28
CA LEU A 126 -14.88 3.36 11.53
C LEU A 126 -16.29 3.68 12.04
N TRP A 127 -17.29 3.75 11.15
CA TRP A 127 -18.66 4.16 11.46
C TRP A 127 -19.68 3.01 11.44
N GLY A 128 -19.35 1.88 10.80
CA GLY A 128 -20.18 0.67 10.74
C GLY A 128 -19.71 -0.37 11.73
#